data_AF-A0A9E0XAI6-F1
#
_entry.id   AF-A0A9E0XAI6-F1
#
_cell.length_a   1.000
_cell.length_b   1.000
_cell.length_c   1.000
_cell.angle_alpha   90.00
_cell.angle_beta   90.00
_cell.angle_gamma   90.00
#
_symmetry.space_group_name_H-M   'P 1'
#
loop_
_entity.id
_entity.type
_entity.pdbx_description
1 polymer ?
#
loop_
_entity_poly.entity_id
_entity_poly.type
_entity_poly.pdbx_seq_one_letter_code
_entity_poly.pdbx_strand_id
1 'polypeptide(L)'
;MNLRLLPILVLALLASSCAPSPVAPAAAGVAPMLQAPAGQPFEPWLKAERERVARQREAAQQRYRDEELVCWRRFAVNDCLGEAKRERRGQLDVLRQQDLQLNALERERRTAQHLRQIEQKAAPAPGAPSVERRQ
;
A
#
# COMPACT_ATOMS: atom_id res chain seq x y z
N MET A 1 24.41 -10.87 75.45
CA MET A 1 24.97 -11.48 74.24
C MET A 1 24.11 -11.07 73.05
N ASN A 2 24.73 -10.29 72.15
CA ASN A 2 24.29 -9.93 70.78
C ASN A 2 23.00 -9.09 70.60
N LEU A 3 22.91 -8.12 69.70
CA LEU A 3 23.79 -7.02 69.27
C LEU A 3 22.84 -6.02 68.56
N ARG A 4 22.64 -4.84 69.17
CA ARG A 4 22.39 -3.49 68.61
C ARG A 4 21.28 -3.19 67.57
N LEU A 5 20.38 -2.30 68.01
CA LEU A 5 19.91 -1.02 67.42
C LEU A 5 19.32 -0.95 65.99
N LEU A 6 18.02 -0.61 65.96
CA LEU A 6 17.19 0.21 65.04
C LEU A 6 17.94 1.35 64.29
N PRO A 7 17.46 1.93 63.15
CA PRO A 7 16.04 2.25 62.89
C PRO A 7 15.49 2.24 61.43
N ILE A 8 14.16 2.17 61.36
CA ILE A 8 13.22 2.96 60.53
C ILE A 8 13.83 3.78 59.38
N LEU A 9 13.49 3.42 58.14
CA LEU A 9 13.21 4.42 57.11
C LEU A 9 12.03 3.96 56.25
N VAL A 10 10.90 4.60 56.52
CA VAL A 10 9.71 4.63 55.66
C VAL A 10 10.11 5.30 54.35
N LEU A 11 9.89 4.63 53.22
CA LEU A 11 9.72 5.32 51.94
C LEU A 11 8.49 4.75 51.23
N ALA A 12 7.35 5.33 51.60
CA ALA A 12 6.19 5.38 50.74
C ALA A 12 6.52 6.22 49.52
N LEU A 13 6.19 5.74 48.32
CA LEU A 13 5.80 6.50 47.12
C LEU A 13 5.97 5.58 45.91
N LEU A 14 4.86 5.16 45.30
CA LEU A 14 4.69 4.94 43.86
C LEU A 14 3.19 4.72 43.58
N ALA A 15 2.40 5.75 43.87
CA ALA A 15 1.06 5.92 43.33
C ALA A 15 1.11 7.05 42.31
N SER A 16 1.32 6.74 41.04
CA SER A 16 1.04 7.63 39.90
C SER A 16 1.18 6.88 38.58
N SER A 17 0.13 6.16 38.17
CA SER A 17 0.00 5.64 36.80
C SER A 17 -1.41 5.88 36.27
N CYS A 18 -1.70 7.14 35.94
CA CYS A 18 -2.68 7.50 34.92
C CYS A 18 -2.00 8.50 33.98
N ALA A 19 -1.21 8.00 33.04
CA ALA A 19 -0.87 8.77 31.86
C ALA A 19 -1.94 8.49 30.78
N PRO A 20 -2.66 9.50 30.28
CA PRO A 20 -3.48 9.31 29.09
C PRO A 20 -2.54 9.07 27.91
N SER A 21 -2.60 7.88 27.33
CA SER A 21 -1.88 7.56 26.10
C SER A 21 -2.30 8.54 25.00
N PRO A 22 -1.37 9.22 24.31
CA PRO A 22 -1.72 10.01 23.15
C PRO A 22 -2.23 9.04 22.07
N VAL A 23 -3.50 9.20 21.69
CA VAL A 23 -4.06 8.55 20.52
C VAL A 23 -3.33 9.14 19.32
N ALA A 24 -2.31 8.44 18.83
CA ALA A 24 -1.61 8.84 17.62
C ALA A 24 -2.65 8.86 16.47
N PRO A 25 -2.76 9.97 15.71
CA PRO A 25 -3.59 9.96 14.52
C PRO A 25 -3.07 8.85 13.62
N ALA A 26 -3.97 8.02 13.09
CA ALA A 26 -3.64 7.04 12.07
C ALA A 26 -2.95 7.78 10.93
N ALA A 27 -1.62 7.70 10.88
CA ALA A 27 -0.86 8.20 9.77
C ALA A 27 -1.44 7.50 8.53
N ALA A 28 -2.08 8.27 7.66
CA ALA A 28 -2.43 7.79 6.34
C ALA A 28 -1.12 7.33 5.71
N GLY A 29 -0.86 6.02 5.76
CA GLY A 29 0.38 5.45 5.31
C GLY A 29 0.54 5.80 3.84
N VAL A 30 1.58 6.55 3.52
CA VAL A 30 2.07 6.68 2.14
C VAL A 30 2.40 5.27 1.68
N ALA A 31 1.52 4.69 0.87
CA ALA A 31 1.77 3.39 0.27
C ALA A 31 3.09 3.51 -0.51
N PRO A 32 4.06 2.60 -0.29
CA PRO A 32 5.33 2.66 -0.99
C PRO A 32 5.07 2.66 -2.50
N MET A 33 5.77 3.52 -3.25
CA MET A 33 5.65 3.56 -4.70
C MET A 33 6.24 2.29 -5.30
N LEU A 34 5.48 1.62 -6.16
CA LEU A 34 5.96 0.50 -6.96
C LEU A 34 6.81 1.03 -8.12
N GLN A 35 7.94 0.36 -8.39
CA GLN A 35 8.77 0.61 -9.58
C GLN A 35 8.93 -0.66 -10.40
N ALA A 36 9.04 -0.50 -11.72
CA ALA A 36 9.38 -1.59 -12.61
C ALA A 36 10.86 -2.00 -12.42
N PRO A 37 11.17 -3.31 -12.40
CA PRO A 37 12.54 -3.79 -12.24
C PRO A 37 13.41 -3.39 -13.44
N ALA A 38 14.66 -3.02 -13.15
CA ALA A 38 15.66 -2.76 -14.17
C ALA A 38 16.12 -4.09 -14.82
N GLY A 39 16.37 -4.06 -16.14
CA GLY A 39 16.90 -5.21 -16.87
C GLY A 39 15.87 -6.29 -17.25
N GLN A 40 14.59 -6.11 -16.93
CA GLN A 40 13.51 -7.02 -17.34
C GLN A 40 12.60 -6.39 -18.40
N PRO A 41 12.04 -7.17 -19.34
CA PRO A 41 11.03 -6.68 -20.25
C PRO A 41 9.79 -6.15 -19.51
N PHE A 42 9.40 -4.91 -19.80
CA PHE A 42 8.33 -4.23 -19.06
C PHE A 42 6.96 -4.91 -19.19
N GLU A 43 6.56 -5.30 -20.41
CA GLU A 43 5.23 -5.86 -20.68
C GLU A 43 4.97 -7.21 -19.96
N PRO A 44 5.86 -8.22 -20.06
CA PRO A 44 5.70 -9.46 -19.29
C PRO A 44 5.66 -9.22 -17.78
N TRP A 45 6.51 -8.32 -17.26
CA TRP A 45 6.52 -7.97 -15.84
C TRP A 45 5.19 -7.34 -15.40
N LEU A 46 4.70 -6.35 -16.16
CA LEU A 46 3.43 -5.67 -15.87
C LEU A 46 2.26 -6.66 -15.87
N LYS A 47 2.24 -7.58 -16.84
CA LYS A 47 1.22 -8.63 -16.91
C LYS A 47 1.27 -9.55 -15.69
N ALA A 48 2.44 -10.05 -15.33
CA ALA A 48 2.61 -10.94 -14.18
C ALA A 48 2.16 -10.27 -12.88
N GLU A 49 2.46 -8.98 -12.72
CA GLU A 49 2.12 -8.21 -11.54
C GLU A 49 0.60 -7.93 -11.45
N ARG A 50 -0.05 -7.63 -12.58
CA ARG A 50 -1.51 -7.54 -12.66
C ARG A 50 -2.20 -8.86 -12.29
N GLU A 51 -1.70 -9.97 -12.82
CA GLU A 51 -2.24 -11.29 -12.48
C GLU A 51 -2.02 -11.61 -10.99
N ARG A 52 -0.90 -11.22 -10.41
CA ARG A 52 -0.65 -11.35 -8.96
C ARG A 52 -1.69 -10.57 -8.15
N VAL A 53 -1.93 -9.30 -8.47
CA VAL A 53 -2.93 -8.47 -7.78
C VAL A 53 -4.35 -9.02 -7.96
N ALA A 54 -4.70 -9.50 -9.16
CA ALA A 54 -5.98 -10.15 -9.43
C ALA A 54 -6.20 -11.39 -8.56
N ARG A 55 -5.23 -12.31 -8.50
CA ARG A 55 -5.28 -13.49 -7.62
C ARG A 55 -5.42 -13.11 -6.14
N GLN A 56 -4.74 -12.06 -5.69
CA GLN A 56 -4.85 -11.59 -4.32
C GLN A 56 -6.23 -11.01 -4.01
N ARG A 57 -6.84 -10.30 -4.95
CA ARG A 57 -8.22 -9.82 -4.82
C ARG A 57 -9.21 -10.96 -4.73
N GLU A 58 -9.05 -12.00 -5.54
CA GLU A 58 -9.88 -13.20 -5.47
C GLU A 58 -9.71 -13.91 -4.14
N ALA A 59 -8.49 -14.08 -3.66
CA ALA A 59 -8.20 -14.68 -2.36
C ALA A 59 -8.83 -13.89 -1.20
N ALA A 60 -8.74 -12.56 -1.21
CA ALA A 60 -9.39 -11.71 -0.19
C ALA A 60 -10.92 -11.87 -0.19
N GLN A 61 -11.53 -12.04 -1.37
CA GLN A 61 -12.96 -12.30 -1.49
C GLN A 61 -13.34 -13.70 -1.00
N GLN A 62 -12.53 -14.72 -1.30
CA GLN A 62 -12.74 -16.07 -0.78
C GLN A 62 -12.66 -16.10 0.75
N ARG A 63 -11.61 -15.51 1.33
CA ARG A 63 -11.43 -15.42 2.79
C ARG A 63 -12.64 -14.80 3.46
N TYR A 64 -13.15 -13.69 2.91
CA TYR A 64 -14.36 -13.06 3.44
C TYR A 64 -15.59 -14.00 3.39
N ARG A 65 -15.77 -14.77 2.31
CA ARG A 65 -16.87 -15.75 2.22
C ARG A 65 -16.74 -16.84 3.29
N ASP A 66 -15.53 -17.34 3.51
CA ASP A 66 -15.26 -18.36 4.52
C ASP A 66 -15.49 -17.80 5.94
N GLU A 67 -15.04 -16.57 6.20
CA GLU A 67 -15.26 -15.85 7.46
C GLU A 67 -16.75 -15.59 7.71
N GLU A 68 -17.53 -15.27 6.67
CA GLU A 68 -18.97 -15.08 6.77
C GLU A 68 -19.66 -16.36 7.29
N LEU A 69 -19.26 -17.53 6.78
CA LEU A 69 -19.75 -18.84 7.29
C LEU A 69 -19.32 -19.11 8.74
N VAL A 70 -18.14 -18.64 9.14
CA VAL A 70 -17.71 -18.71 10.55
C VAL A 70 -18.56 -17.77 11.42
N CYS A 71 -18.84 -16.55 10.97
CA CYS A 71 -19.61 -15.57 11.73
C CYS A 71 -21.02 -16.05 12.05
N TRP A 72 -21.69 -16.72 11.11
CA TRP A 72 -23.04 -17.25 11.35
C TRP A 72 -23.14 -18.31 12.45
N ARG A 73 -22.02 -18.87 12.89
CA ARG A 73 -21.95 -19.80 14.03
C ARG A 73 -21.69 -19.11 15.37
N ARG A 74 -21.48 -17.79 15.37
CA ARG A 74 -21.19 -16.99 16.57
C ARG A 74 -22.46 -16.31 17.08
N PHE A 75 -22.53 -16.11 18.39
CA PHE A 75 -23.62 -15.36 19.02
C PHE A 75 -23.64 -13.88 18.59
N ALA A 76 -22.48 -13.22 18.59
CA ALA A 76 -22.33 -11.84 18.14
C ALA A 76 -22.08 -11.75 16.61
N VAL A 77 -23.02 -12.25 15.81
CA VAL A 77 -22.86 -12.37 14.35
C VAL A 77 -22.62 -11.01 13.67
N ASN A 78 -23.34 -9.96 14.08
CA ASN A 78 -23.23 -8.64 13.46
C ASN A 78 -21.86 -8.01 13.68
N ASP A 79 -21.30 -8.13 14.89
CA ASP A 79 -19.97 -7.62 15.20
C ASP A 79 -18.90 -8.38 14.41
N CYS A 80 -19.02 -9.71 14.35
CA CYS A 80 -18.14 -10.56 13.53
C CYS A 80 -18.19 -10.18 12.05
N LEU A 81 -19.38 -10.04 11.46
CA LEU A 81 -19.53 -9.62 10.07
C LEU A 81 -18.97 -8.21 9.85
N GLY A 82 -19.12 -7.33 10.84
CA GLY A 82 -18.52 -6.00 10.83
C GLY A 82 -16.99 -6.03 10.75
N GLU A 83 -16.36 -6.90 11.54
CA GLU A 83 -14.91 -7.17 11.53
C GLU A 83 -14.45 -7.72 10.17
N ALA A 84 -15.06 -8.80 9.70
CA ALA A 84 -14.73 -9.43 8.41
C ALA A 84 -14.85 -8.43 7.25
N LYS A 85 -15.89 -7.58 7.26
CA LYS A 85 -16.05 -6.51 6.25
C LYS A 85 -14.95 -5.45 6.35
N ARG A 86 -14.53 -5.07 7.56
CA ARG A 86 -13.42 -4.12 7.76
C ARG A 86 -12.10 -4.69 7.24
N GLU A 87 -11.81 -5.93 7.57
CA GLU A 87 -10.59 -6.61 7.11
C GLU A 87 -10.57 -6.72 5.59
N ARG A 88 -11.65 -7.22 4.96
CA ARG A 88 -11.77 -7.30 3.51
C ARG A 88 -11.56 -5.94 2.85
N ARG A 89 -12.19 -4.88 3.37
CA ARG A 89 -12.01 -3.53 2.82
C ARG A 89 -10.54 -3.08 2.91
N GLY A 90 -9.90 -3.24 4.06
CA GLY A 90 -8.49 -2.88 4.23
C GLY A 90 -7.58 -3.62 3.24
N GLN A 91 -7.78 -4.92 3.05
CA GLN A 91 -7.03 -5.70 2.07
C GLN A 91 -7.27 -5.22 0.63
N LEU A 92 -8.53 -5.03 0.24
CA LEU A 92 -8.89 -4.57 -1.10
C LEU A 92 -8.40 -3.13 -1.38
N ASP A 93 -8.38 -2.27 -0.38
CA ASP A 93 -7.89 -0.90 -0.51
C ASP A 93 -6.38 -0.88 -0.79
N VAL A 94 -5.60 -1.71 -0.10
CA VAL A 94 -4.15 -1.88 -0.39
C VAL A 94 -3.93 -2.39 -1.81
N LEU A 95 -4.68 -3.40 -2.25
CA LEU A 95 -4.58 -3.93 -3.60
C LEU A 95 -5.00 -2.91 -4.67
N ARG A 96 -6.02 -2.08 -4.37
CA ARG A 96 -6.42 -0.97 -5.23
C ARG A 96 -5.30 0.05 -5.41
N GLN A 97 -4.55 0.37 -4.34
CA GLN A 97 -3.39 1.27 -4.47
C GLN A 97 -2.31 0.68 -5.38
N GLN A 98 -2.05 -0.63 -5.28
CA GLN A 98 -1.11 -1.32 -6.18
C GLN A 98 -1.58 -1.25 -7.64
N ASP A 99 -2.85 -1.51 -7.92
CA ASP A 99 -3.42 -1.39 -9.27
C ASP A 99 -3.26 0.04 -9.83
N LEU A 100 -3.50 1.06 -9.01
CA LEU A 100 -3.32 2.46 -9.41
C LEU A 100 -1.86 2.79 -9.76
N GLN A 101 -0.90 2.28 -8.98
CA GLN A 101 0.52 2.46 -9.25
C GLN A 101 0.95 1.73 -10.53
N LEU A 102 0.47 0.51 -10.77
CA LEU A 102 0.72 -0.22 -12.02
C LEU A 102 0.19 0.55 -13.24
N ASN A 103 -1.01 1.11 -13.13
CA ASN A 103 -1.60 1.93 -14.20
C ASN A 103 -0.83 3.24 -14.42
N ALA A 104 -0.28 3.85 -13.36
CA ALA A 104 0.58 5.01 -13.48
C ALA A 104 1.87 4.68 -14.24
N LEU A 105 2.56 3.59 -13.85
CA LEU A 105 3.78 3.12 -14.51
C LEU A 105 3.55 2.82 -16.01
N GLU A 106 2.43 2.16 -16.34
CA GLU A 106 2.10 1.89 -17.74
C GLU A 106 1.90 3.18 -18.54
N ARG A 107 1.18 4.16 -17.98
CA ARG A 107 0.98 5.47 -18.63
C ARG A 107 2.30 6.18 -18.88
N GLU A 108 3.18 6.25 -17.88
CA GLU A 108 4.50 6.87 -18.01
C GLU A 108 5.33 6.20 -19.12
N ARG A 109 5.33 4.86 -19.17
CA ARG A 109 6.06 4.11 -20.21
C ARG A 109 5.51 4.35 -21.61
N ARG A 110 4.18 4.35 -21.77
CA ARG A 110 3.53 4.63 -23.06
C ARG A 110 3.82 6.06 -23.51
N THR A 111 3.70 7.05 -22.63
CA THR A 111 4.02 8.44 -22.95
C THR A 111 5.47 8.59 -23.38
N ALA A 112 6.43 7.98 -22.66
CA ALA A 112 7.84 8.01 -23.05
C ALA A 112 8.11 7.32 -24.41
N GLN A 113 7.41 6.23 -24.72
CA GLN A 113 7.49 5.60 -26.04
C GLN A 113 6.94 6.51 -27.14
N HIS A 114 5.79 7.14 -26.92
CA HIS A 114 5.19 8.08 -27.87
C HIS A 114 6.10 9.29 -28.13
N LEU A 115 6.68 9.89 -27.08
CA LEU A 115 7.62 11.00 -27.23
C LEU A 115 8.83 10.63 -28.10
N ARG A 116 9.44 9.46 -27.85
CA ARG A 116 10.54 8.96 -28.69
C ARG A 116 10.13 8.77 -30.15
N GLN A 117 8.92 8.27 -30.41
CA GLN A 117 8.41 8.14 -31.78
C GLN A 117 8.21 9.49 -32.47
N ILE A 118 7.75 10.51 -31.74
CA ILE A 118 7.60 11.87 -32.25
C ILE A 118 8.97 12.45 -32.59
N GLU A 119 9.94 12.34 -31.69
CA GLU A 119 11.32 12.83 -31.89
C GLU A 119 11.99 12.15 -33.10
N GLN A 120 11.83 10.84 -33.25
CA GLN A 120 12.35 10.09 -34.41
C GLN A 120 11.74 10.55 -35.74
N LYS A 121 10.45 10.94 -35.75
CA LYS A 121 9.78 11.48 -36.93
C LYS A 121 10.13 12.95 -37.19
N ALA A 122 10.38 13.73 -36.14
CA ALA A 122 10.73 15.14 -36.21
C ALA A 122 12.22 15.37 -36.52
N ALA A 123 13.06 14.34 -36.36
CA ALA A 123 14.46 14.40 -36.76
C ALA A 123 14.54 14.73 -38.26
N PRO A 124 15.18 15.87 -38.64
CA PRO A 124 15.27 16.25 -40.03
C PRO A 124 16.02 15.16 -40.82
N ALA A 125 15.44 14.71 -41.92
CA ALA A 125 16.17 13.88 -42.87
C ALA A 125 17.41 14.67 -43.34
N PRO A 126 18.61 14.06 -43.37
CA PRO A 126 19.78 14.72 -43.93
C PRO A 126 19.48 15.09 -45.38
N GLY A 127 19.28 16.39 -45.65
CA GLY A 127 18.92 16.93 -46.96
C GLY A 127 17.51 17.50 -47.13
N ALA A 128 16.69 17.61 -46.08
CA ALA A 128 15.36 18.23 -46.21
C ALA A 128 15.46 19.73 -46.54
N PRO A 129 14.84 20.22 -47.65
CA PRO A 129 14.89 21.64 -48.01
C PRO A 129 14.14 22.50 -46.99
N SER A 130 14.71 23.66 -46.66
CA SER A 130 14.10 24.66 -45.78
C SER A 130 12.78 25.14 -46.38
N VAL A 131 11.66 24.71 -45.81
CA VAL A 131 10.33 25.21 -46.19
C VAL A 131 10.20 26.64 -45.65
N GLU A 132 10.37 27.61 -46.54
CA GLU A 132 10.19 29.02 -46.26
C GLU A 132 8.73 29.29 -45.83
N ARG A 133 8.58 29.73 -44.58
CA ARG A 133 7.30 30.03 -43.95
C ARG A 133 6.75 31.30 -44.60
N ARG A 134 5.84 31.12 -45.57
CA ARG A 134 5.19 32.20 -46.32
C ARG A 134 4.41 33.10 -45.35
N GLN A 135 4.81 34.38 -45.34
CA GLN A 135 4.14 35.49 -44.63
C GLN A 135 2.81 35.84 -45.30
#